data_AF-A0A0F9ZIG4-F1
#
_entry.id   AF-A0A0F9ZIG4-F1
#
_cell.length_a   1.000
_cell.length_b   1.000
_cell.length_c   1.000
_cell.angle_alpha   90.00
_cell.angle_beta   90.00
_cell.angle_gamma   90.00
#
_symmetry.space_group_name_H-M   'P 1'
#
loop_
_entity.id
_entity.type
_entity.pdbx_description
1 polymer ?
#
loop_
_entity_poly.entity_id
_entity_poly.type
_entity_poly.pdbx_seq_one_letter_code
_entity_poly.pdbx_strand_id
1 'polypeptide(L)'
;MTVLSNNDIEGIGREEDGQVQPLEGAIVAPGEPIVTREALQTVVKPLIEGKEKTYWRDIVAQITLLKQLLREDPCYSGLSELRELIHKKELGKSDFVFEHESVKLNINSGDSDDSIIGKLVKFIKEMKVLHQDDFDTKIKVREAVGDNKDRGRVWNTITAGLIAIKKQFSGTTTSSQVAELLDLIDQNMLGLVVPFAINTEKAVNLNIQRGESLDSILIKLLRFVSDFQALHKDKFDTIIDFDQAMEEIEAEKKYWTDILAALDNVQSIFPVSLYPGLQAMKEMIENNELGVAQSLVLDIGPVHLIIDKKDSDKLMKRKILFFVGQLKQLASEEEEQKLDDIYWRDIEAQLKAMRGHYGDNIDYNMLIDCIETGILGVERSVYIDVDGAILDVYPADSDRKLREKLKDFINKLSRQVNIDEEIEKKVKERIKQIEENAIKKEEEFREKIKQKEIEISQFQAQVTQEAAEIKQLKDEVRQLRGTTSPSSRSTRVSWPSYISQSG
;
A
#
# COMPACT_ATOMS: atom_id res chain seq x y z
N MET A 1 -7.57 -4.47 -27.10
CA MET A 1 -7.92 -4.96 -25.76
C MET A 1 -6.82 -5.96 -25.40
N THR A 2 -5.95 -5.75 -24.42
CA THR A 2 -6.16 -5.15 -23.09
C THR A 2 -4.82 -4.67 -22.52
N VAL A 3 -4.80 -3.42 -21.99
CA VAL A 3 -4.08 -2.86 -20.82
C VAL A 3 -2.53 -2.84 -20.86
N LEU A 4 -1.90 -1.68 -21.11
CA LEU A 4 -1.40 -0.62 -20.16
C LEU A 4 -0.40 -1.13 -19.11
N SER A 5 0.62 -0.41 -18.65
CA SER A 5 1.62 0.53 -19.18
C SER A 5 2.55 0.82 -18.00
N ASN A 6 3.84 1.01 -18.30
CA ASN A 6 4.91 1.30 -17.34
C ASN A 6 4.82 2.70 -16.71
N ASN A 7 5.48 2.77 -15.54
CA ASN A 7 6.33 3.85 -15.02
C ASN A 7 5.69 5.08 -14.34
N ASP A 8 6.10 5.30 -13.08
CA ASP A 8 7.00 6.39 -12.60
C ASP A 8 6.92 6.44 -11.04
N ILE A 9 7.91 6.76 -10.20
CA ILE A 9 9.31 7.21 -10.29
C ILE A 9 9.91 7.21 -8.84
N GLU A 10 11.21 6.93 -8.72
CA GLU A 10 12.29 7.45 -7.83
C GLU A 10 12.01 7.86 -6.35
N GLY A 11 12.94 7.75 -5.40
CA GLY A 11 14.40 7.55 -5.35
C GLY A 11 14.78 7.14 -3.91
N ILE A 12 16.00 6.71 -3.57
CA ILE A 12 17.24 7.51 -3.50
C ILE A 12 18.43 6.53 -3.60
N GLY A 13 19.41 6.84 -4.45
CA GLY A 13 20.76 6.24 -4.39
C GLY A 13 21.45 6.14 -5.74
N ARG A 14 22.29 7.13 -6.06
CA ARG A 14 23.03 7.33 -7.32
C ARG A 14 23.99 6.18 -7.66
N GLU A 15 23.99 5.77 -8.93
CA GLU A 15 25.13 5.17 -9.62
C GLU A 15 26.10 6.28 -10.03
N GLU A 16 27.21 6.45 -9.31
CA GLU A 16 28.44 6.99 -9.88
C GLU A 16 29.63 6.25 -9.21
N ASP A 17 30.49 5.68 -10.04
CA ASP A 17 31.83 5.15 -9.73
C ASP A 17 31.96 4.03 -8.68
N GLY A 18 31.66 2.79 -9.11
CA GLY A 18 32.62 1.67 -9.04
C GLY A 18 33.32 1.31 -7.72
N GLN A 19 32.86 1.71 -6.54
CA GLN A 19 33.33 1.22 -5.23
C GLN A 19 32.21 1.29 -4.18
N VAL A 20 31.66 0.14 -3.78
CA VAL A 20 30.82 0.06 -2.58
C VAL A 20 31.74 0.04 -1.37
N GLN A 21 31.81 1.16 -0.63
CA GLN A 21 32.34 1.16 0.72
C GLN A 21 31.33 0.44 1.66
N PRO A 22 31.79 -0.43 2.58
CA PRO A 22 30.91 -1.03 3.56
C PRO A 22 30.47 0.02 4.61
N LEU A 23 29.18 0.08 4.89
CA LEU A 23 28.65 0.75 6.08
C LEU A 23 29.18 0.02 7.32
N GLU A 24 30.10 0.69 8.02
CA GLU A 24 30.63 0.29 9.32
C GLU A 24 29.48 0.16 10.34
N GLY A 25 29.48 -0.94 11.10
CA GLY A 25 28.51 -1.14 12.19
C GLY A 25 28.35 -2.58 12.68
N ALA A 26 28.87 -3.59 11.98
CA ALA A 26 28.97 -4.94 12.54
C ALA A 26 30.37 -5.12 13.16
N ILE A 27 30.43 -5.14 14.50
CA ILE A 27 31.61 -5.61 15.23
C ILE A 27 31.72 -7.12 14.97
N VAL A 28 32.48 -7.48 13.94
CA VAL A 28 32.89 -8.85 13.66
C VAL A 28 34.14 -9.12 14.48
N ALA A 29 34.08 -10.14 15.34
CA ALA A 29 35.28 -10.67 15.99
C ALA A 29 36.24 -11.24 14.92
N PRO A 30 37.55 -10.96 14.98
CA PRO A 30 38.49 -11.39 13.95
C PRO A 30 38.79 -12.88 14.09
N GLY A 31 38.47 -13.68 13.05
CA GLY A 31 38.91 -15.08 12.99
C GLY A 31 38.14 -16.04 12.07
N GLU A 32 36.97 -15.67 11.51
CA GLU A 32 36.18 -16.61 10.70
C GLU A 32 36.27 -16.32 9.18
N PRO A 33 36.50 -17.35 8.34
CA PRO A 33 36.51 -17.18 6.88
C PRO A 33 35.10 -16.90 6.34
N ILE A 34 34.99 -15.84 5.54
CA ILE A 34 33.79 -15.42 4.82
C ILE A 34 33.43 -16.48 3.79
N VAL A 35 32.29 -17.17 3.97
CA VAL A 35 31.73 -18.05 2.94
C VAL A 35 30.96 -17.18 1.94
N THR A 36 31.51 -17.02 0.73
CA THR A 36 30.88 -16.27 -0.36
C THR A 36 29.63 -16.98 -0.92
N ARG A 37 28.74 -16.16 -1.50
CA ARG A 37 27.35 -16.43 -1.89
C ARG A 37 27.12 -17.47 -3.01
N GLU A 38 28.14 -18.22 -3.45
CA GLU A 38 28.11 -18.97 -4.71
C GLU A 38 28.33 -20.49 -4.64
N ALA A 39 28.39 -21.11 -3.46
CA ALA A 39 28.58 -22.58 -3.38
C ALA A 39 27.30 -23.35 -3.01
N LEU A 40 26.87 -24.21 -3.94
CA LEU A 40 26.00 -25.40 -3.80
C LEU A 40 24.48 -25.18 -3.89
N GLN A 41 24.00 -25.16 -5.15
CA GLN A 41 22.63 -25.51 -5.51
C GLN A 41 22.45 -27.02 -5.41
N THR A 42 21.53 -27.51 -4.57
CA THR A 42 20.73 -28.71 -4.85
C THR A 42 19.58 -28.96 -3.87
N VAL A 43 18.60 -29.72 -4.37
CA VAL A 43 17.15 -29.60 -4.12
C VAL A 43 16.64 -30.70 -3.22
N VAL A 44 16.07 -30.36 -2.05
CA VAL A 44 15.15 -31.24 -1.28
C VAL A 44 14.07 -30.39 -0.57
N LYS A 45 12.86 -30.94 -0.44
CA LYS A 45 11.66 -30.34 0.22
C LYS A 45 12.02 -29.50 1.46
N PRO A 46 11.32 -28.38 1.70
CA PRO A 46 11.63 -27.46 2.80
C PRO A 46 11.50 -28.11 4.18
N LEU A 47 12.46 -27.78 5.05
CA LEU A 47 12.49 -28.09 6.48
C LEU A 47 11.78 -27.04 7.35
N ILE A 48 11.47 -25.87 6.76
CA ILE A 48 10.84 -24.71 7.40
C ILE A 48 9.59 -24.36 6.59
N GLU A 49 8.44 -24.24 7.26
CA GLU A 49 7.20 -23.78 6.62
C GLU A 49 7.38 -22.37 6.04
N GLY A 50 6.96 -22.17 4.78
CA GLY A 50 7.08 -20.88 4.08
C GLY A 50 8.39 -20.64 3.30
N LYS A 51 9.36 -21.56 3.31
CA LYS A 51 10.56 -21.48 2.44
C LYS A 51 10.42 -22.37 1.21
N GLU A 52 10.88 -21.90 0.05
CA GLU A 52 10.95 -22.71 -1.18
C GLU A 52 12.05 -23.79 -1.13
N LYS A 53 13.13 -23.58 -0.35
CA LYS A 53 14.36 -24.40 -0.38
C LYS A 53 14.96 -24.59 1.02
N THR A 54 15.61 -25.74 1.26
CA THR A 54 16.45 -26.01 2.43
C THR A 54 17.92 -25.84 2.07
N TYR A 55 18.65 -24.99 2.80
CA TYR A 55 20.10 -24.83 2.63
C TYR A 55 20.88 -25.56 3.74
N TRP A 56 22.17 -25.82 3.52
CA TRP A 56 23.10 -26.34 4.54
C TRP A 56 23.03 -25.53 5.85
N ARG A 57 22.87 -24.21 5.76
CA ARG A 57 22.68 -23.34 6.92
C ARG A 57 21.43 -23.70 7.73
N ASP A 58 20.33 -24.04 7.06
CA ASP A 58 19.08 -24.44 7.74
C ASP A 58 19.28 -25.79 8.43
N ILE A 59 19.96 -26.74 7.79
CA ILE A 59 20.29 -28.06 8.38
C ILE A 59 21.15 -27.90 9.63
N VAL A 60 22.21 -27.09 9.56
CA VAL A 60 23.08 -26.80 10.72
C VAL A 60 22.30 -26.14 11.85
N ALA A 61 21.40 -25.21 11.54
CA ALA A 61 20.55 -24.57 12.53
C ALA A 61 19.60 -25.58 13.21
N GLN A 62 18.99 -26.48 12.43
CA GLN A 62 18.06 -27.50 12.95
C GLN A 62 18.78 -28.60 13.76
N ILE A 63 19.99 -29.00 13.36
CA ILE A 63 20.81 -29.95 14.13
C ILE A 63 21.32 -29.29 15.42
N THR A 64 21.68 -28.00 15.36
CA THR A 64 22.06 -27.24 16.56
C THR A 64 20.88 -27.13 17.52
N LEU A 65 19.67 -26.90 16.99
CA LEU A 65 18.44 -26.91 17.79
C LEU A 65 18.21 -28.30 18.40
N LEU A 66 18.23 -29.39 17.63
CA LEU A 66 18.12 -30.77 18.14
C LEU A 66 19.15 -31.06 19.24
N LYS A 67 20.41 -30.67 19.04
CA LYS A 67 21.49 -30.83 20.02
C LYS A 67 21.23 -30.04 21.31
N GLN A 68 20.69 -28.83 21.22
CA GLN A 68 20.29 -28.04 22.39
C GLN A 68 19.07 -28.65 23.08
N LEU A 69 18.15 -29.22 22.30
CA LEU A 69 16.94 -29.82 22.83
C LEU A 69 17.21 -31.09 23.61
N LEU A 70 18.09 -31.93 23.07
CA LEU A 70 18.41 -33.27 23.54
C LEU A 70 19.74 -33.30 24.30
N ARG A 71 20.07 -32.20 25.00
CA ARG A 71 21.38 -32.04 25.67
C ARG A 71 21.64 -33.07 26.78
N GLU A 72 20.57 -33.60 27.35
CA GLU A 72 20.58 -34.60 28.42
C GLU A 72 20.25 -36.01 27.91
N ASP A 73 19.98 -36.14 26.61
CA ASP A 73 19.70 -37.42 25.96
C ASP A 73 21.02 -38.16 25.60
N PRO A 74 21.08 -39.49 25.75
CA PRO A 74 22.22 -40.29 25.29
C PRO A 74 22.67 -40.01 23.84
N CYS A 75 21.78 -39.53 22.99
CA CYS A 75 22.07 -39.20 21.58
C CYS A 75 22.82 -37.89 21.37
N TYR A 76 23.00 -37.07 22.42
CA TYR A 76 23.71 -35.79 22.37
C TYR A 76 25.14 -35.90 21.80
N SER A 77 25.85 -36.98 22.15
CA SER A 77 27.22 -37.23 21.69
C SER A 77 27.25 -37.45 20.17
N GLY A 78 26.34 -38.26 19.63
CA GLY A 78 26.25 -38.49 18.20
C GLY A 78 25.72 -37.28 17.42
N LEU A 79 24.83 -36.46 17.99
CA LEU A 79 24.43 -35.17 17.40
C LEU A 79 25.59 -34.15 17.41
N SER A 80 26.48 -34.24 18.40
CA SER A 80 27.68 -33.42 18.48
C SER A 80 28.69 -33.78 17.39
N GLU A 81 28.93 -35.07 17.21
CA GLU A 81 29.79 -35.61 16.15
C GLU A 81 29.24 -35.25 14.76
N LEU A 82 27.92 -35.44 14.55
CA LEU A 82 27.26 -35.05 13.30
C LEU A 82 27.45 -33.56 12.99
N ARG A 83 27.27 -32.68 13.98
CA ARG A 83 27.47 -31.23 13.81
C ARG A 83 28.92 -30.90 13.45
N GLU A 84 29.87 -31.58 14.08
CA GLU A 84 31.30 -31.37 13.82
C GLU A 84 31.68 -31.81 12.40
N LEU A 85 31.19 -32.96 11.95
CA LEU A 85 31.40 -33.46 10.59
C LEU A 85 30.80 -32.53 9.53
N ILE A 86 29.63 -31.93 9.79
CA ILE A 86 29.02 -30.94 8.90
C ILE A 86 29.88 -29.67 8.85
N HIS A 87 30.32 -29.18 10.02
CA HIS A 87 31.11 -27.95 10.10
C HIS A 87 32.47 -28.09 9.41
N LYS A 88 33.14 -29.23 9.57
CA LYS A 88 34.42 -29.55 8.91
C LYS A 88 34.27 -29.95 7.43
N LYS A 89 33.04 -30.05 6.91
CA LYS A 89 32.76 -30.59 5.57
C LYS A 89 33.40 -31.97 5.37
N GLU A 90 33.31 -32.82 6.38
CA GLU A 90 33.84 -34.19 6.37
C GLU A 90 32.73 -35.24 6.23
N LEU A 91 31.47 -34.81 6.35
CA LEU A 91 30.32 -35.65 6.11
C LEU A 91 30.31 -36.16 4.66
N GLY A 92 30.22 -37.48 4.47
CA GLY A 92 30.31 -38.13 3.14
C GLY A 92 31.73 -38.50 2.68
N LYS A 93 32.77 -38.10 3.42
CA LYS A 93 34.16 -38.58 3.18
C LYS A 93 34.41 -39.95 3.82
N SER A 94 33.65 -40.29 4.86
CA SER A 94 33.65 -41.57 5.56
C SER A 94 32.21 -42.00 5.84
N ASP A 95 32.02 -43.30 6.08
CA ASP A 95 30.74 -43.83 6.53
C ASP A 95 30.41 -43.24 7.91
N PHE A 96 29.18 -42.75 8.07
CA PHE A 96 28.64 -42.23 9.32
C PHE A 96 27.28 -42.86 9.58
N VAL A 97 27.15 -43.51 10.73
CA VAL A 97 25.91 -44.15 11.18
C VAL A 97 25.55 -43.58 12.54
N PHE A 98 24.36 -43.00 12.62
CA PHE A 98 23.75 -42.53 13.86
C PHE A 98 22.42 -43.24 14.04
N GLU A 99 22.21 -43.82 15.21
CA GLU A 99 20.99 -44.54 15.56
C GLU A 99 20.55 -44.09 16.95
N HIS A 100 19.32 -43.59 17.04
CA HIS A 100 18.67 -43.20 18.27
C HIS A 100 17.22 -43.64 18.23
N GLU A 101 16.86 -44.56 19.13
CA GLU A 101 15.56 -45.21 19.16
C GLU A 101 15.15 -45.77 17.78
N SER A 102 14.02 -45.33 17.22
CA SER A 102 13.52 -45.74 15.90
C SER A 102 14.09 -44.92 14.74
N VAL A 103 14.96 -43.94 14.99
CA VAL A 103 15.49 -43.02 13.99
C VAL A 103 16.93 -43.39 13.65
N LYS A 104 17.21 -43.57 12.35
CA LYS A 104 18.53 -43.96 11.84
C LYS A 104 18.97 -43.08 10.70
N LEU A 105 20.17 -42.50 10.84
CA LEU A 105 20.86 -41.75 9.80
C LEU A 105 22.09 -42.55 9.33
N ASN A 106 22.08 -42.95 8.06
CA ASN A 106 23.20 -43.65 7.43
C ASN A 106 23.72 -42.82 6.24
N ILE A 107 24.92 -42.27 6.37
CA ILE A 107 25.63 -41.54 5.32
C ILE A 107 26.84 -42.39 4.91
N ASN A 108 26.94 -42.71 3.63
CA ASN A 108 28.01 -43.54 3.11
C ASN A 108 29.12 -42.67 2.51
N SER A 109 30.34 -43.19 2.50
CA SER A 109 31.47 -42.58 1.80
C SER A 109 31.15 -42.48 0.30
N GLY A 110 31.31 -41.28 -0.26
CA GLY A 110 31.00 -40.99 -1.66
C GLY A 110 29.55 -40.62 -1.95
N ASP A 111 28.69 -40.51 -0.93
CA ASP A 111 27.36 -39.91 -1.11
C ASP A 111 27.50 -38.46 -1.65
N SER A 112 26.68 -38.10 -2.64
CA SER A 112 26.62 -36.72 -3.14
C SER A 112 26.00 -35.77 -2.10
N ASP A 113 26.35 -34.48 -2.18
CA ASP A 113 25.81 -33.45 -1.26
C ASP A 113 24.28 -33.47 -1.19
N ASP A 114 23.60 -33.69 -2.31
CA ASP A 114 22.13 -33.81 -2.41
C ASP A 114 21.59 -34.99 -1.61
N SER A 115 22.26 -36.14 -1.73
CA SER A 115 21.90 -37.37 -1.04
C SER A 115 22.06 -37.19 0.46
N ILE A 116 23.15 -36.56 0.88
CA ILE A 116 23.43 -36.24 2.28
C ILE A 116 22.37 -35.28 2.82
N ILE A 117 22.08 -34.19 2.12
CA ILE A 117 21.03 -33.23 2.50
C ILE A 117 19.68 -33.95 2.64
N GLY A 118 19.29 -34.80 1.69
CA GLY A 118 18.03 -35.54 1.75
C GLY A 118 17.93 -36.46 2.96
N LYS A 119 19.02 -37.16 3.29
CA LYS A 119 19.12 -38.01 4.48
C LYS A 119 19.04 -37.20 5.79
N LEU A 120 19.71 -36.05 5.85
CA LEU A 120 19.66 -35.14 7.01
C LEU A 120 18.27 -34.53 7.20
N VAL A 121 17.60 -34.14 6.12
CA VAL A 121 16.22 -33.62 6.15
C VAL A 121 15.26 -34.67 6.73
N LYS A 122 15.36 -35.91 6.23
CA LYS A 122 14.54 -37.02 6.72
C LYS A 122 14.81 -37.29 8.20
N PHE A 123 16.09 -37.39 8.56
CA PHE A 123 16.53 -37.56 9.94
C PHE A 123 15.99 -36.48 10.89
N ILE A 124 16.11 -35.21 10.53
CA ILE A 124 15.62 -34.09 11.35
C ILE A 124 14.10 -34.18 11.54
N LYS A 125 13.35 -34.54 10.49
CA LYS A 125 11.88 -34.69 10.58
C LYS A 125 11.49 -35.84 11.50
N GLU A 126 12.16 -36.98 11.38
CA GLU A 126 11.90 -38.15 12.22
C GLU A 126 12.28 -37.88 13.68
N MET A 127 13.40 -37.21 13.95
CA MET A 127 13.77 -36.75 15.29
C MET A 127 12.76 -35.74 15.87
N LYS A 128 12.24 -34.82 15.05
CA LYS A 128 11.21 -33.87 15.48
C LYS A 128 9.92 -34.55 15.89
N VAL A 129 9.47 -35.52 15.09
CA VAL A 129 8.27 -36.30 15.40
C VAL A 129 8.48 -37.17 16.65
N LEU A 130 9.68 -37.74 16.82
CA LEU A 130 10.00 -38.55 18.00
C LEU A 130 9.96 -37.71 19.28
N HIS A 131 10.44 -36.47 19.22
CA HIS A 131 10.45 -35.54 20.36
C HIS A 131 9.42 -34.41 20.22
N GLN A 132 8.27 -34.70 19.59
CA GLN A 132 7.28 -33.68 19.21
C GLN A 132 6.82 -32.85 20.41
N ASP A 133 6.61 -33.48 21.57
CA ASP A 133 6.18 -32.79 22.80
C ASP A 133 7.25 -31.80 23.30
N ASP A 134 8.53 -32.16 23.24
CA ASP A 134 9.63 -31.26 23.63
C ASP A 134 9.85 -30.14 22.58
N PHE A 135 9.57 -30.41 21.30
CA PHE A 135 9.65 -29.44 20.22
C PHE A 135 8.53 -28.40 20.30
N ASP A 136 7.29 -28.85 20.44
CA ASP A 136 6.11 -27.97 20.52
C ASP A 136 6.16 -27.13 21.79
N THR A 137 6.61 -27.70 22.90
CA THR A 137 6.81 -26.98 24.17
C THR A 137 7.88 -25.90 24.04
N LYS A 138 9.05 -26.19 23.44
CA LYS A 138 10.12 -25.17 23.34
C LYS A 138 9.88 -24.12 22.25
N ILE A 139 9.13 -24.43 21.19
CA ILE A 139 8.71 -23.43 20.20
C ILE A 139 7.67 -22.49 20.81
N LYS A 140 6.61 -23.02 21.45
CA LYS A 140 5.60 -22.22 22.14
C LYS A 140 6.22 -21.31 23.20
N VAL A 141 7.20 -21.81 23.97
CA VAL A 141 7.85 -20.98 24.99
C VAL A 141 8.83 -19.96 24.39
N ARG A 142 9.52 -20.28 23.29
CA ARG A 142 10.35 -19.28 22.58
C ARG A 142 9.50 -18.14 22.00
N GLU A 143 8.27 -18.44 21.59
CA GLU A 143 7.30 -17.45 21.08
C GLU A 143 6.64 -16.66 22.22
N ALA A 144 6.38 -17.29 23.38
CA ALA A 144 5.83 -16.65 24.57
C ALA A 144 6.85 -15.80 25.35
N VAL A 145 8.11 -16.21 25.43
CA VAL A 145 9.16 -15.56 26.25
C VAL A 145 10.03 -14.58 25.44
N GLY A 146 9.75 -14.47 24.14
CA GLY A 146 10.43 -13.54 23.23
C GLY A 146 10.27 -12.06 23.59
N ASP A 147 9.27 -11.70 24.40
CA ASP A 147 9.05 -10.33 24.91
C ASP A 147 9.38 -10.20 26.40
N ASN A 148 10.12 -9.15 26.76
CA ASN A 148 10.50 -8.87 28.16
C ASN A 148 9.30 -8.71 29.11
N LYS A 149 8.10 -8.42 28.59
CA LYS A 149 6.87 -8.22 29.38
C LYS A 149 6.31 -9.51 29.97
N ASP A 150 6.40 -10.61 29.23
CA ASP A 150 5.84 -11.90 29.67
C ASP A 150 6.75 -12.61 30.67
N ARG A 151 8.05 -12.27 30.68
CA ARG A 151 9.05 -12.80 31.61
C ARG A 151 8.72 -12.50 33.07
N GLY A 152 8.30 -11.27 33.38
CA GLY A 152 8.00 -10.86 34.76
C GLY A 152 6.83 -11.63 35.38
N ARG A 153 5.79 -11.92 34.60
CA ARG A 153 4.62 -12.68 35.07
C ARG A 153 4.91 -14.16 35.21
N VAL A 154 5.63 -14.75 34.24
CA VAL A 154 6.12 -16.14 34.34
C VAL A 154 7.00 -16.30 35.58
N TRP A 155 7.85 -15.32 35.86
CA TRP A 155 8.68 -15.28 37.07
C TRP A 155 7.85 -15.26 38.35
N ASN A 156 6.80 -14.45 38.42
CA ASN A 156 5.91 -14.41 39.58
C ASN A 156 5.18 -15.75 39.80
N THR A 157 4.73 -16.40 38.73
CA THR A 157 4.10 -17.73 38.80
C THR A 157 5.09 -18.79 39.29
N ILE A 158 6.31 -18.80 38.75
CA ILE A 158 7.40 -19.68 39.19
C ILE A 158 7.70 -19.44 40.67
N THR A 159 7.93 -18.18 41.07
CA THR A 159 8.26 -17.80 42.45
C THR A 159 7.16 -18.20 43.41
N ALA A 160 5.89 -17.96 43.07
CA ALA A 160 4.76 -18.39 43.88
C ALA A 160 4.71 -19.92 44.04
N GLY A 161 4.94 -20.66 42.95
CA GLY A 161 5.01 -22.12 42.96
C GLY A 161 6.16 -22.65 43.81
N LEU A 162 7.36 -22.07 43.69
CA LEU A 162 8.53 -22.42 44.51
C LEU A 162 8.30 -22.10 46.00
N ILE A 163 7.67 -20.97 46.33
CA ILE A 163 7.28 -20.63 47.71
C ILE A 163 6.31 -21.68 48.26
N ALA A 164 5.32 -22.10 47.46
CA ALA A 164 4.37 -23.14 47.85
C ALA A 164 5.09 -24.48 48.12
N ILE A 165 6.03 -24.87 47.26
CA ILE A 165 6.85 -26.07 47.45
C ILE A 165 7.68 -25.97 48.75
N LYS A 166 8.39 -24.86 48.96
CA LYS A 166 9.19 -24.61 50.17
C LYS A 166 8.37 -24.76 51.44
N LYS A 167 7.16 -24.17 51.45
CA LYS A 167 6.24 -24.18 52.59
C LYS A 167 5.69 -25.57 52.86
N GLN A 168 5.22 -26.27 51.83
CA GLN A 168 4.55 -27.58 51.96
C GLN A 168 5.51 -28.70 52.34
N PHE A 169 6.80 -28.56 52.02
CA PHE A 169 7.85 -29.53 52.32
C PHE A 169 8.85 -29.02 53.37
N SER A 170 8.44 -28.09 54.24
CA SER A 170 9.30 -27.50 55.28
C SER A 170 10.06 -28.56 56.09
N GLY A 171 11.36 -28.34 56.27
CA GLY A 171 12.24 -29.25 57.02
C GLY A 171 12.84 -30.40 56.20
N THR A 172 12.57 -30.47 54.89
CA THR A 172 13.17 -31.43 53.97
C THR A 172 14.36 -30.83 53.21
N THR A 173 15.21 -31.69 52.64
CA THR A 173 16.29 -31.30 51.72
C THR A 173 15.78 -30.51 50.52
N THR A 174 14.63 -30.91 49.95
CA THR A 174 13.97 -30.20 48.85
C THR A 174 13.58 -28.77 49.24
N SER A 175 13.06 -28.56 50.47
CA SER A 175 12.72 -27.21 50.94
C SER A 175 13.95 -26.32 51.10
N SER A 176 15.07 -26.86 51.60
CA SER A 176 16.35 -26.13 51.67
C SER A 176 16.90 -25.78 50.28
N GLN A 177 16.84 -26.71 49.32
CA GLN A 177 17.26 -26.46 47.94
C GLN A 177 16.36 -25.44 47.24
N VAL A 178 15.04 -25.51 47.42
CA VAL A 178 14.12 -24.51 46.87
C VAL A 178 14.31 -23.14 47.54
N ALA A 179 14.70 -23.09 48.82
CA ALA A 179 15.06 -21.84 49.48
C ALA A 179 16.31 -21.20 48.85
N GLU A 180 17.36 -21.98 48.62
CA GLU A 180 18.58 -21.53 47.94
C GLU A 180 18.29 -21.06 46.50
N LEU A 181 17.40 -21.76 45.79
CA LEU A 181 16.95 -21.34 44.47
C LEU A 181 16.25 -19.98 44.52
N LEU A 182 15.32 -19.77 45.46
CA LEU A 182 14.63 -18.50 45.67
C LEU A 182 15.62 -17.36 45.98
N ASP A 183 16.65 -17.62 46.78
CA ASP A 183 17.68 -16.61 47.07
C ASP A 183 18.50 -16.26 45.80
N LEU A 184 18.79 -17.25 44.95
CA LEU A 184 19.45 -17.02 43.66
C LEU A 184 18.56 -16.27 42.66
N ILE A 185 17.25 -16.51 42.71
CA ILE A 185 16.23 -15.76 41.95
C ILE A 185 16.25 -14.30 42.37
N ASP A 186 16.16 -14.03 43.67
CA ASP A 186 16.11 -12.67 44.25
C ASP A 186 17.38 -11.86 43.97
N GLN A 187 18.53 -12.53 43.87
CA GLN A 187 19.82 -11.91 43.55
C GLN A 187 20.04 -11.72 42.03
N ASN A 188 19.12 -12.17 41.16
CA ASN A 188 19.30 -12.23 39.70
C ASN A 188 20.57 -13.01 39.26
N MET A 189 20.95 -14.04 40.01
CA MET A 189 22.21 -14.79 39.79
C MET A 189 22.02 -16.10 39.02
N LEU A 190 20.78 -16.44 38.66
CA LEU A 190 20.44 -17.64 37.91
C LEU A 190 21.13 -17.66 36.53
N GLY A 191 21.88 -18.73 36.25
CA GLY A 191 22.58 -18.95 34.97
C GLY A 191 23.88 -18.17 34.77
N LEU A 192 24.13 -17.10 35.53
CA LEU A 192 25.33 -16.25 35.40
C LEU A 192 26.56 -16.82 36.10
N VAL A 193 26.40 -17.43 37.29
CA VAL A 193 27.54 -17.71 38.18
C VAL A 193 27.60 -19.15 38.70
N VAL A 194 26.47 -19.85 38.88
CA VAL A 194 26.45 -21.14 39.59
C VAL A 194 25.53 -22.14 38.88
N PRO A 195 26.02 -23.35 38.51
CA PRO A 195 25.15 -24.44 38.11
C PRO A 195 24.32 -24.90 39.30
N PHE A 196 23.03 -25.09 39.12
CA PHE A 196 22.10 -25.38 40.21
C PHE A 196 21.26 -26.61 39.88
N ALA A 197 21.17 -27.56 40.81
CA ALA A 197 20.39 -28.78 40.61
C ALA A 197 19.55 -29.13 41.84
N ILE A 198 18.28 -29.45 41.60
CA ILE A 198 17.38 -30.07 42.57
C ILE A 198 17.05 -31.46 42.05
N ASN A 199 17.51 -32.48 42.76
CA ASN A 199 17.10 -33.86 42.50
C ASN A 199 16.15 -34.29 43.61
N THR A 200 14.92 -34.62 43.23
CA THR A 200 13.91 -35.11 44.18
C THR A 200 13.89 -36.63 44.16
N GLU A 201 13.47 -37.26 45.27
CA GLU A 201 13.44 -38.73 45.40
C GLU A 201 12.50 -39.43 44.40
N LYS A 202 11.72 -38.67 43.63
CA LYS A 202 10.65 -39.15 42.73
C LYS A 202 10.80 -38.67 41.28
N ALA A 203 12.04 -38.45 40.83
CA ALA A 203 12.41 -38.17 39.43
C ALA A 203 11.99 -36.81 38.84
N VAL A 204 11.47 -35.87 39.63
CA VAL A 204 11.34 -34.47 39.20
C VAL A 204 12.68 -33.78 39.46
N ASN A 205 13.41 -33.46 38.39
CA ASN A 205 14.74 -32.88 38.47
C ASN A 205 14.75 -31.49 37.85
N LEU A 206 15.35 -30.54 38.55
CA LEU A 206 15.72 -29.23 38.00
C LEU A 206 17.22 -29.23 37.81
N ASN A 207 17.70 -28.89 36.61
CA ASN A 207 19.13 -28.76 36.33
C ASN A 207 19.37 -27.49 35.50
N ILE A 208 20.00 -26.49 36.09
CA ILE A 208 20.30 -25.20 35.46
C ILE A 208 21.82 -25.11 35.28
N GLN A 209 22.28 -25.06 34.03
CA GLN A 209 23.70 -24.96 33.72
C GLN A 209 24.16 -23.50 33.56
N ARG A 210 25.45 -23.28 33.74
CA ARG A 210 26.09 -21.98 33.53
C ARG A 210 25.96 -21.55 32.06
N GLY A 211 25.55 -20.30 31.84
CA GLY A 211 25.38 -19.71 30.51
C GLY A 211 24.12 -20.15 29.78
N GLU A 212 23.17 -20.82 30.44
CA GLU A 212 21.84 -21.05 29.86
C GLU A 212 21.12 -19.71 29.62
N SER A 213 20.36 -19.63 28.53
CA SER A 213 19.51 -18.46 28.28
C SER A 213 18.44 -18.36 29.36
N LEU A 214 18.06 -17.13 29.70
CA LEU A 214 16.98 -16.88 30.67
C LEU A 214 15.70 -17.64 30.30
N ASP A 215 15.40 -17.76 29.01
CA ASP A 215 14.23 -18.49 28.50
C ASP A 215 14.32 -20.00 28.80
N SER A 216 15.50 -20.60 28.67
CA SER A 216 15.74 -22.01 29.05
C SER A 216 15.54 -22.22 30.54
N ILE A 217 16.02 -21.27 31.36
CA ILE A 217 15.89 -21.30 32.81
C ILE A 217 14.42 -21.21 33.21
N LEU A 218 13.67 -20.28 32.60
CA LEU A 218 12.23 -20.10 32.82
C LEU A 218 11.44 -21.37 32.54
N ILE A 219 11.70 -22.04 31.41
CA ILE A 219 11.06 -23.32 31.04
C ILE A 219 11.31 -24.37 32.11
N LYS A 220 12.57 -24.56 32.48
CA LYS A 220 12.98 -25.60 33.42
C LYS A 220 12.36 -25.37 34.79
N LEU A 221 12.30 -24.11 35.24
CA LEU A 221 11.68 -23.73 36.50
C LEU A 221 10.16 -23.94 36.48
N LEU A 222 9.48 -23.52 35.40
CA LEU A 222 8.03 -23.69 35.28
C LEU A 222 7.64 -25.17 35.20
N ARG A 223 8.38 -25.95 34.40
CA ARG A 223 8.21 -27.42 34.31
C ARG A 223 8.49 -28.09 35.64
N PHE A 224 9.56 -27.72 36.33
CA PHE A 224 9.85 -28.23 37.67
C PHE A 224 8.71 -27.96 38.65
N VAL A 225 8.19 -26.73 38.70
CA VAL A 225 7.06 -26.38 39.59
C VAL A 225 5.82 -27.20 39.23
N SER A 226 5.45 -27.26 37.95
CA SER A 226 4.30 -28.00 37.45
C SER A 226 4.41 -29.49 37.76
N ASP A 227 5.51 -30.13 37.36
CA ASP A 227 5.73 -31.57 37.53
C ASP A 227 5.79 -31.94 39.02
N PHE A 228 6.42 -31.09 39.84
CA PHE A 228 6.50 -31.31 41.28
C PHE A 228 5.11 -31.20 41.94
N GLN A 229 4.30 -30.21 41.56
CA GLN A 229 2.94 -30.07 42.09
C GLN A 229 2.02 -31.20 41.61
N ALA A 230 2.12 -31.61 40.35
CA ALA A 230 1.34 -32.71 39.79
C ALA A 230 1.67 -34.05 40.46
N LEU A 231 2.96 -34.33 40.69
CA LEU A 231 3.42 -35.51 41.42
C LEU A 231 2.92 -35.54 42.88
N HIS A 232 2.72 -34.36 43.47
CA HIS A 232 2.26 -34.18 44.84
C HIS A 232 0.85 -33.57 44.89
N LYS A 233 -0.02 -33.96 43.95
CA LYS A 233 -1.40 -33.45 43.82
C LYS A 233 -2.22 -33.55 45.11
N ASP A 234 -1.91 -34.52 45.97
CA ASP A 234 -2.52 -34.72 47.29
C ASP A 234 -2.15 -33.63 48.31
N LYS A 235 -1.07 -32.88 48.07
CA LYS A 235 -0.52 -31.86 48.97
C LYS A 235 -0.72 -30.43 48.47
N PHE A 236 -1.26 -30.24 47.27
CA PHE A 236 -1.49 -28.93 46.67
C PHE A 236 -2.96 -28.76 46.31
N ASP A 237 -3.60 -27.73 46.86
CA ASP A 237 -5.01 -27.40 46.57
C ASP A 237 -5.21 -26.81 45.17
N THR A 238 -4.12 -26.46 44.49
CA THR A 238 -4.11 -25.92 43.13
C THR A 238 -2.90 -26.47 42.40
N ILE A 239 -3.14 -27.12 41.26
CA ILE A 239 -2.08 -27.49 40.33
C ILE A 239 -2.04 -26.42 39.26
N ILE A 240 -0.85 -25.86 39.02
CA ILE A 240 -0.61 -25.03 37.84
C ILE A 240 -0.64 -25.98 36.64
N ASP A 241 -1.71 -25.91 35.84
CA ASP A 241 -1.75 -26.57 34.54
C ASP A 241 -0.86 -25.76 33.59
N PHE A 242 0.24 -26.38 33.14
CA PHE A 242 1.21 -25.76 32.26
C PHE A 242 0.56 -25.23 30.97
N ASP A 243 -0.36 -26.00 30.38
CA ASP A 243 -1.00 -25.63 29.12
C ASP A 243 -1.94 -24.44 29.32
N GLN A 244 -2.71 -24.43 30.41
CA GLN A 244 -3.58 -23.31 30.75
C GLN A 244 -2.78 -22.04 31.05
N ALA A 245 -1.67 -22.15 31.79
CA ALA A 245 -0.81 -21.00 32.10
C ALA A 245 -0.19 -20.39 30.83
N MET A 246 0.19 -21.23 29.87
CA MET A 246 0.69 -20.79 28.57
C MET A 246 -0.40 -20.12 27.72
N GLU A 247 -1.61 -20.68 27.69
CA GLU A 247 -2.75 -20.10 26.97
C GLU A 247 -3.15 -18.72 27.52
N GLU A 248 -3.12 -18.54 28.85
CA GLU A 248 -3.37 -17.25 29.50
C GLU A 248 -2.29 -16.20 29.15
N ILE A 249 -1.03 -16.61 28.97
CA ILE A 249 0.06 -15.73 28.53
C ILE A 249 -0.13 -15.31 27.06
N GLU A 250 -0.46 -16.25 26.17
CA GLU A 250 -0.71 -15.95 24.75
C GLU A 250 -1.89 -14.98 24.57
N ALA A 251 -2.98 -15.21 25.32
CA ALA A 251 -4.15 -14.33 25.29
C ALA A 251 -3.81 -12.90 25.75
N GLU A 252 -2.96 -12.77 26.77
CA GLU A 252 -2.50 -11.49 27.29
C GLU A 252 -1.60 -10.74 26.29
N LYS A 253 -0.64 -11.46 25.68
CA LYS A 253 0.25 -10.90 24.66
C LYS A 253 -0.54 -10.37 23.47
N LYS A 254 -1.52 -11.16 23.01
CA LYS A 254 -2.41 -10.76 21.92
C LYS A 254 -3.18 -9.47 22.28
N TYR A 255 -3.75 -9.41 23.48
CA TYR A 255 -4.45 -8.22 23.95
C TYR A 255 -3.59 -6.95 23.87
N TRP A 256 -2.36 -6.96 24.41
CA TRP A 256 -1.51 -5.77 24.41
C TRP A 256 -0.97 -5.41 23.03
N THR A 257 -0.70 -6.42 22.18
CA THR A 257 -0.31 -6.21 20.79
C THR A 257 -1.43 -5.51 20.01
N ASP A 258 -2.68 -5.96 20.19
CA ASP A 258 -3.85 -5.36 19.54
C ASP A 258 -4.07 -3.91 20.01
N ILE A 259 -3.83 -3.61 21.30
CA ILE A 259 -3.90 -2.26 21.84
C ILE A 259 -2.82 -1.34 21.27
N LEU A 260 -1.56 -1.80 21.19
CA LEU A 260 -0.46 -1.00 20.65
C LEU A 260 -0.67 -0.68 19.16
N ALA A 261 -1.04 -1.68 18.36
CA ALA A 261 -1.37 -1.48 16.96
C ALA A 261 -2.55 -0.52 16.77
N ALA A 262 -3.54 -0.59 17.67
CA ALA A 262 -4.66 0.33 17.67
C ALA A 262 -4.25 1.77 18.01
N LEU A 263 -3.32 1.97 18.95
CA LEU A 263 -2.77 3.28 19.28
C LEU A 263 -1.95 3.87 18.14
N ASP A 264 -1.18 3.06 17.40
CA ASP A 264 -0.41 3.50 16.23
C ASP A 264 -1.32 4.08 15.13
N ASN A 265 -2.43 3.40 14.84
CA ASN A 265 -3.42 3.88 13.88
C ASN A 265 -4.13 5.17 14.33
N VAL A 266 -4.25 5.37 15.65
CA VAL A 266 -4.86 6.59 16.22
C VAL A 266 -3.86 7.75 16.18
N GLN A 267 -2.56 7.52 16.37
CA GLN A 267 -1.53 8.57 16.33
C GLN A 267 -1.35 9.24 14.95
N SER A 268 -1.69 8.56 13.85
CA SER A 268 -1.66 9.17 12.51
C SER A 268 -2.73 10.25 12.33
N ILE A 269 -3.83 10.15 13.09
CA ILE A 269 -4.98 11.09 13.04
C ILE A 269 -4.84 12.13 14.15
N PHE A 270 -4.44 11.71 15.35
CA PHE A 270 -4.17 12.57 16.50
C PHE A 270 -2.66 12.72 16.71
N PRO A 271 -2.02 13.73 16.10
CA PRO A 271 -0.57 13.83 16.10
C PRO A 271 -0.02 14.04 17.52
N VAL A 272 1.10 13.37 17.78
CA VAL A 272 1.80 13.39 19.08
C VAL A 272 2.18 14.82 19.52
N SER A 273 2.37 15.74 18.58
CA SER A 273 2.62 17.15 18.86
C SER A 273 1.48 17.85 19.60
N LEU A 274 0.23 17.42 19.36
CA LEU A 274 -0.97 17.96 20.01
C LEU A 274 -1.36 17.13 21.24
N TYR A 275 -1.07 15.83 21.23
CA TYR A 275 -1.45 14.88 22.27
C TYR A 275 -0.26 14.04 22.76
N PRO A 276 0.72 14.65 23.45
CA PRO A 276 1.93 13.95 23.90
C PRO A 276 1.62 12.80 24.87
N GLY A 277 0.49 12.87 25.58
CA GLY A 277 0.06 11.82 26.50
C GLY A 277 -0.29 10.48 25.82
N LEU A 278 -0.62 10.45 24.51
CA LEU A 278 -0.76 9.20 23.75
C LEU A 278 0.57 8.45 23.66
N GLN A 279 1.64 9.19 23.36
CA GLN A 279 2.97 8.63 23.26
C GLN A 279 3.47 8.16 24.63
N ALA A 280 3.22 8.96 25.68
CA ALA A 280 3.55 8.55 27.05
C ALA A 280 2.80 7.28 27.47
N MET A 281 1.51 7.15 27.14
CA MET A 281 0.75 5.92 27.42
C MET A 281 1.33 4.72 26.66
N LYS A 282 1.69 4.89 25.38
CA LYS A 282 2.32 3.84 24.58
C LYS A 282 3.63 3.38 25.20
N GLU A 283 4.49 4.32 25.58
CA GLU A 283 5.76 4.04 26.26
C GLU A 283 5.54 3.35 27.61
N MET A 284 4.51 3.75 28.38
CA MET A 284 4.18 3.07 29.63
C MET A 284 3.65 1.64 29.41
N ILE A 285 2.90 1.36 28.32
CA ILE A 285 2.52 -0.01 27.95
C ILE A 285 3.76 -0.80 27.54
N GLU A 286 4.64 -0.21 26.72
CA GLU A 286 5.92 -0.79 26.24
C GLU A 286 6.89 -1.12 27.38
N ASN A 287 6.96 -0.26 28.40
CA ASN A 287 7.84 -0.42 29.57
C ASN A 287 7.16 -1.14 30.74
N ASN A 288 5.89 -1.52 30.60
CA ASN A 288 5.10 -2.19 31.63
C ASN A 288 4.93 -1.38 32.93
N GLU A 289 4.83 -0.05 32.79
CA GLU A 289 4.73 0.90 33.89
C GLU A 289 3.30 1.35 34.17
N LEU A 290 2.34 0.84 33.40
CA LEU A 290 0.92 1.17 33.57
C LEU A 290 0.42 0.78 34.97
N GLY A 291 -0.04 1.76 35.74
CA GLY A 291 -0.59 1.55 37.09
C GLY A 291 0.44 1.38 38.22
N VAL A 292 1.74 1.30 37.91
CA VAL A 292 2.79 1.04 38.92
C VAL A 292 3.22 2.33 39.64
N ALA A 293 3.45 3.41 38.90
CA ALA A 293 4.04 4.63 39.45
C ALA A 293 2.99 5.66 39.89
N GLN A 294 1.99 5.97 39.04
CA GLN A 294 1.05 7.07 39.22
C GLN A 294 -0.31 6.78 38.56
N SER A 295 -1.34 7.55 38.91
CA SER A 295 -2.62 7.49 38.19
C SER A 295 -2.45 8.16 36.83
N LEU A 296 -2.89 7.50 35.75
CA LEU A 296 -2.83 8.02 34.40
C LEU A 296 -4.12 8.77 34.09
N VAL A 297 -4.01 10.04 33.73
CA VAL A 297 -5.11 10.84 33.21
C VAL A 297 -4.71 11.33 31.83
N LEU A 298 -5.51 10.99 30.82
CA LEU A 298 -5.26 11.33 29.43
C LEU A 298 -6.55 11.83 28.77
N ASP A 299 -6.47 13.01 28.17
CA ASP A 299 -7.57 13.67 27.49
C ASP A 299 -7.22 13.91 26.02
N ILE A 300 -8.09 13.47 25.11
CA ILE A 300 -7.94 13.64 23.66
C ILE A 300 -9.29 14.06 23.10
N GLY A 301 -9.43 15.35 22.81
CA GLY A 301 -10.72 15.93 22.42
C GLY A 301 -11.80 15.63 23.47
N PRO A 302 -12.92 14.97 23.09
CA PRO A 302 -14.00 14.60 24.02
C PRO A 302 -13.77 13.26 24.75
N VAL A 303 -12.66 12.55 24.47
CA VAL A 303 -12.38 11.21 24.98
C VAL A 303 -11.41 11.29 26.15
N HIS A 304 -11.77 10.65 27.27
CA HIS A 304 -11.04 10.72 28.53
C HIS A 304 -10.66 9.32 29.03
N LEU A 305 -9.42 9.14 29.45
CA LEU A 305 -8.93 7.94 30.12
C LEU A 305 -8.43 8.31 31.51
N ILE A 306 -8.96 7.63 32.52
CA ILE A 306 -8.53 7.77 33.92
C ILE A 306 -8.25 6.37 34.47
N ILE A 307 -6.98 6.04 34.68
CA ILE A 307 -6.52 4.80 35.32
C ILE A 307 -5.97 5.17 36.70
N ASP A 308 -6.63 4.66 37.74
CA ASP A 308 -6.21 4.88 39.12
C ASP A 308 -5.16 3.86 39.54
N LYS A 309 -4.25 4.25 40.43
CA LYS A 309 -3.26 3.31 41.02
C LYS A 309 -3.89 2.09 41.71
N LYS A 310 -5.16 2.19 42.11
CA LYS A 310 -5.91 1.12 42.79
C LYS A 310 -6.74 0.26 41.82
N ASP A 311 -6.75 0.60 40.52
CA ASP A 311 -7.46 -0.20 39.54
C ASP A 311 -6.86 -1.61 39.48
N SER A 312 -7.73 -2.61 39.45
CA SER A 312 -7.29 -3.97 39.15
C SER A 312 -6.86 -4.05 37.69
N ASP A 313 -5.94 -4.97 37.39
CA ASP A 313 -5.47 -5.21 36.02
C ASP A 313 -6.64 -5.41 35.02
N LYS A 314 -7.68 -6.14 35.43
CA LYS A 314 -8.91 -6.34 34.62
C LYS A 314 -9.65 -5.03 34.35
N LEU A 315 -9.77 -4.15 35.34
CA LEU A 315 -10.46 -2.87 35.19
C LEU A 315 -9.64 -1.91 34.33
N MET A 316 -8.32 -1.88 34.54
CA MET A 316 -7.37 -1.11 33.75
C MET A 316 -7.44 -1.48 32.27
N LYS A 317 -7.33 -2.78 31.94
CA LYS A 317 -7.48 -3.28 30.57
C LYS A 317 -8.83 -2.84 29.97
N ARG A 318 -9.93 -3.01 30.70
CA ARG A 318 -11.25 -2.59 30.21
C ARG A 318 -11.33 -1.09 29.90
N LYS A 319 -10.76 -0.23 30.75
CA LYS A 319 -10.71 1.23 30.54
C LYS A 319 -9.90 1.60 29.30
N ILE A 320 -8.74 0.97 29.11
CA ILE A 320 -7.87 1.18 27.93
C ILE A 320 -8.58 0.73 26.65
N LEU A 321 -9.16 -0.46 26.65
CA LEU A 321 -9.86 -0.99 25.49
C LEU A 321 -11.04 -0.08 25.09
N PHE A 322 -11.80 0.40 26.08
CA PHE A 322 -12.89 1.34 25.84
C PHE A 322 -12.40 2.67 25.28
N PHE A 323 -11.35 3.24 25.88
CA PHE A 323 -10.72 4.48 25.42
C PHE A 323 -10.23 4.38 23.98
N VAL A 324 -9.46 3.34 23.65
CA VAL A 324 -8.97 3.10 22.28
C VAL A 324 -10.12 2.89 21.30
N GLY A 325 -11.19 2.21 21.72
CA GLY A 325 -12.41 2.06 20.93
C GLY A 325 -13.07 3.39 20.60
N GLN A 326 -13.18 4.30 21.58
CA GLN A 326 -13.73 5.64 21.39
C GLN A 326 -12.86 6.50 20.47
N LEU A 327 -11.53 6.42 20.61
CA LEU A 327 -10.62 7.14 19.72
C LEU A 327 -10.71 6.67 18.28
N LYS A 328 -10.86 5.37 18.04
CA LYS A 328 -11.08 4.82 16.69
C LYS A 328 -12.38 5.33 16.06
N GLN A 329 -13.44 5.45 16.85
CA GLN A 329 -14.70 5.99 16.37
C GLN A 329 -14.54 7.47 15.99
N LEU A 330 -13.93 8.28 16.86
CA LEU A 330 -13.67 9.69 16.59
C LEU A 330 -12.79 9.89 15.35
N ALA A 331 -11.76 9.05 15.20
CA ALA A 331 -10.89 9.01 14.03
C ALA A 331 -11.67 8.75 12.73
N SER A 332 -12.60 7.78 12.75
CA SER A 332 -13.46 7.48 11.60
C SER A 332 -14.35 8.66 11.23
N GLU A 333 -14.90 9.35 12.22
CA GLU A 333 -15.76 10.54 12.02
C GLU A 333 -14.95 11.72 11.43
N GLU A 334 -13.72 11.95 11.88
CA GLU A 334 -12.83 12.97 11.30
C GLU A 334 -12.36 12.65 9.87
N GLU A 335 -12.09 11.39 9.55
CA GLU A 335 -11.73 10.98 8.19
C GLU A 335 -12.91 11.14 7.22
N GLU A 336 -14.12 10.80 7.66
CA GLU A 336 -15.34 11.02 6.88
C GLU A 336 -15.56 12.51 6.61
N GLN A 337 -15.35 13.37 7.62
CA GLN A 337 -15.44 14.82 7.46
C GLN A 337 -14.39 15.39 6.50
N LYS A 338 -13.14 14.89 6.52
CA LYS A 338 -12.11 15.29 5.55
C LYS A 338 -12.45 14.87 4.12
N LEU A 339 -13.03 13.68 3.94
CA LEU A 339 -13.48 13.20 2.62
C LEU A 339 -14.64 14.05 2.10
N ASP A 340 -15.52 14.50 2.99
CA ASP A 340 -16.61 15.41 2.70
C ASP A 340 -16.12 16.78 2.21
N ASP A 341 -15.13 17.36 2.89
CA ASP A 341 -14.52 18.62 2.48
C ASP A 341 -13.86 18.53 1.09
N ILE A 342 -13.16 17.43 0.80
CA ILE A 342 -12.57 17.19 -0.52
C ILE A 342 -13.65 17.09 -1.59
N TYR A 343 -14.72 16.36 -1.32
CA TYR A 343 -15.84 16.21 -2.26
C TYR A 343 -16.45 17.56 -2.64
N TRP A 344 -16.79 18.41 -1.65
CA TRP A 344 -17.41 19.70 -1.91
C TRP A 344 -16.47 20.67 -2.64
N ARG A 345 -15.18 20.66 -2.28
CA ARG A 345 -14.16 21.45 -2.99
C ARG A 345 -14.06 21.06 -4.46
N ASP A 346 -14.11 19.77 -4.77
CA ASP A 346 -14.01 19.28 -6.16
C ASP A 346 -15.28 19.62 -6.98
N ILE A 347 -16.45 19.64 -6.32
CA ILE A 347 -17.72 20.08 -6.93
C ILE A 347 -17.68 21.57 -7.26
N GLU A 348 -17.25 22.41 -6.32
CA GLU A 348 -17.09 23.85 -6.57
C GLU A 348 -16.12 24.13 -7.71
N ALA A 349 -15.00 23.41 -7.76
CA ALA A 349 -14.01 23.58 -8.83
C ALA A 349 -14.60 23.28 -10.22
N GLN A 350 -15.41 22.23 -10.33
CA GLN A 350 -16.09 21.86 -11.58
C GLN A 350 -17.12 22.91 -11.99
N LEU A 351 -17.92 23.42 -11.06
CA LEU A 351 -18.87 24.51 -11.33
C LEU A 351 -18.15 25.83 -11.69
N LYS A 352 -17.03 26.15 -11.05
CA LYS A 352 -16.24 27.33 -11.42
C LYS A 352 -15.69 27.22 -12.84
N ALA A 353 -15.25 26.04 -13.27
CA ALA A 353 -14.75 25.81 -14.63
C ALA A 353 -15.83 26.01 -15.71
N MET A 354 -17.07 25.59 -15.45
CA MET A 354 -18.18 25.71 -16.40
C MET A 354 -18.85 27.10 -16.39
N ARG A 355 -18.43 28.01 -15.51
CA ARG A 355 -19.00 29.37 -15.38
C ARG A 355 -18.90 30.18 -16.66
N GLY A 356 -17.90 29.94 -17.50
CA GLY A 356 -17.78 30.61 -18.81
C GLY A 356 -18.88 30.25 -19.80
N HIS A 357 -19.52 29.09 -19.64
CA HIS A 357 -20.61 28.62 -20.51
C HIS A 357 -21.99 28.90 -19.91
N TYR A 358 -22.18 28.70 -18.61
CA TYR A 358 -23.49 28.81 -17.95
C TYR A 358 -23.64 30.04 -17.03
N GLY A 359 -22.67 30.93 -16.98
CA GLY A 359 -22.65 32.06 -16.03
C GLY A 359 -23.83 33.02 -16.12
N ASP A 360 -24.51 33.06 -17.27
CA ASP A 360 -25.72 33.88 -17.48
C ASP A 360 -27.02 33.15 -17.09
N ASN A 361 -26.97 31.84 -16.81
CA ASN A 361 -28.12 31.04 -16.41
C ASN A 361 -28.45 31.26 -14.92
N ILE A 362 -29.71 31.61 -14.63
CA ILE A 362 -30.18 31.94 -13.28
C ILE A 362 -30.13 30.71 -12.35
N ASP A 363 -30.58 29.56 -12.84
CA ASP A 363 -30.63 28.31 -12.07
C ASP A 363 -29.22 27.77 -11.80
N TYR A 364 -28.28 28.00 -12.72
CA TYR A 364 -26.86 27.71 -12.53
C TYR A 364 -26.23 28.54 -11.41
N ASN A 365 -26.49 29.85 -11.39
CA ASN A 365 -25.99 30.72 -10.31
C ASN A 365 -26.67 30.39 -8.98
N MET A 366 -27.97 30.06 -8.99
CA MET A 366 -28.67 29.60 -7.80
C MET A 366 -28.06 28.31 -7.22
N LEU A 367 -27.63 27.37 -8.06
CA LEU A 367 -26.90 26.18 -7.60
C LEU A 367 -25.60 26.54 -6.87
N ILE A 368 -24.80 27.44 -7.46
CA ILE A 368 -23.53 27.88 -6.86
C ILE A 368 -23.81 28.52 -5.50
N ASP A 369 -24.78 29.44 -5.43
CA ASP A 369 -25.15 30.10 -4.19
C ASP A 369 -25.64 29.09 -3.13
N CYS A 370 -26.42 28.07 -3.54
CA CYS A 370 -26.90 27.03 -2.62
C CYS A 370 -25.78 26.16 -2.05
N ILE A 371 -24.73 25.92 -2.83
CA ILE A 371 -23.54 25.16 -2.40
C ILE A 371 -22.66 26.04 -1.50
N GLU A 372 -22.37 27.28 -1.91
CA GLU A 372 -21.53 28.22 -1.14
C GLU A 372 -22.17 28.59 0.22
N THR A 373 -23.50 28.66 0.28
CA THR A 373 -24.23 28.92 1.53
C THR A 373 -24.57 27.66 2.33
N GLY A 374 -24.26 26.45 1.80
CA GLY A 374 -24.49 25.18 2.49
C GLY A 374 -25.96 24.81 2.69
N ILE A 375 -26.88 25.37 1.90
CA ILE A 375 -28.33 25.17 2.06
C ILE A 375 -28.90 24.11 1.13
N LEU A 376 -28.09 23.54 0.23
CA LEU A 376 -28.53 22.55 -0.75
C LEU A 376 -29.10 21.30 -0.06
N GLY A 377 -30.42 21.11 -0.14
CA GLY A 377 -31.11 19.94 0.43
C GLY A 377 -31.38 19.98 1.93
N VAL A 378 -31.09 21.09 2.63
CA VAL A 378 -31.21 21.18 4.10
C VAL A 378 -32.61 21.59 4.55
N GLU A 379 -33.23 22.59 3.92
CA GLU A 379 -34.52 23.14 4.39
C GLU A 379 -35.65 23.09 3.35
N ARG A 380 -35.33 23.00 2.05
CA ARG A 380 -36.31 23.05 0.96
C ARG A 380 -35.91 22.14 -0.18
N SER A 381 -36.91 21.67 -0.93
CA SER A 381 -36.65 21.02 -2.20
C SER A 381 -36.05 22.04 -3.17
N VAL A 382 -34.99 21.65 -3.86
CA VAL A 382 -34.28 22.47 -4.85
C VAL A 382 -34.45 21.82 -6.21
N TYR A 383 -35.04 22.57 -7.14
CA TYR A 383 -35.19 22.18 -8.54
C TYR A 383 -34.41 23.17 -9.39
N ILE A 384 -33.46 22.65 -10.18
CA ILE A 384 -32.55 23.43 -11.03
C ILE A 384 -32.58 22.78 -12.43
N ASP A 385 -32.86 23.57 -13.47
CA ASP A 385 -32.79 23.15 -14.87
C ASP A 385 -31.80 24.03 -15.64
N VAL A 386 -30.70 23.42 -16.08
CA VAL A 386 -29.67 24.10 -16.86
C VAL A 386 -29.49 23.34 -18.16
N ASP A 387 -29.98 23.93 -19.25
CA ASP A 387 -29.95 23.39 -20.61
C ASP A 387 -30.42 21.92 -20.71
N GLY A 388 -31.47 21.58 -19.97
CA GLY A 388 -32.09 20.25 -19.97
C GLY A 388 -31.40 19.23 -19.05
N ALA A 389 -30.32 19.60 -18.37
CA ALA A 389 -29.86 18.88 -17.19
C ALA A 389 -30.73 19.33 -16.00
N ILE A 390 -31.35 18.37 -15.31
CA ILE A 390 -32.23 18.64 -14.17
C ILE A 390 -31.60 18.09 -12.90
N LEU A 391 -31.48 18.94 -11.88
CA LEU A 391 -31.16 18.57 -10.52
C LEU A 391 -32.40 18.78 -9.66
N ASP A 392 -32.90 17.69 -9.09
CA ASP A 392 -34.09 17.70 -8.23
C ASP A 392 -33.74 17.06 -6.88
N VAL A 393 -33.59 17.90 -5.86
CA VAL A 393 -33.11 17.55 -4.52
C VAL A 393 -34.25 17.77 -3.53
N TYR A 394 -34.50 16.79 -2.64
CA TYR A 394 -35.52 16.88 -1.60
C TYR A 394 -34.88 16.85 -0.20
N PRO A 395 -35.50 17.48 0.82
CA PRO A 395 -35.01 17.41 2.20
C PRO A 395 -34.94 15.99 2.80
N ALA A 396 -35.69 15.05 2.21
CA ALA A 396 -35.68 13.64 2.60
C ALA A 396 -34.58 12.81 1.90
N ASP A 397 -33.84 13.40 0.96
CA ASP A 397 -32.71 12.71 0.33
C ASP A 397 -31.57 12.59 1.35
N SER A 398 -30.99 11.40 1.47
CA SER A 398 -29.76 11.23 2.24
C SER A 398 -28.60 11.93 1.55
N ASP A 399 -27.57 12.32 2.31
CA ASP A 399 -26.37 12.96 1.76
C ASP A 399 -25.77 12.19 0.59
N ARG A 400 -25.70 10.86 0.69
CA ARG A 400 -25.24 10.02 -0.42
C ARG A 400 -26.06 10.21 -1.69
N LYS A 401 -27.39 10.24 -1.57
CA LYS A 401 -28.31 10.40 -2.70
C LYS A 401 -28.24 11.81 -3.28
N LEU A 402 -28.08 12.82 -2.43
CA LEU A 402 -27.79 14.20 -2.83
C LEU A 402 -26.52 14.26 -3.69
N ARG A 403 -25.43 13.64 -3.22
CA ARG A 403 -24.14 13.63 -3.93
C ARG A 403 -24.18 12.91 -5.27
N GLU A 404 -24.90 11.79 -5.33
CA GLU A 404 -25.11 11.06 -6.59
C GLU A 404 -25.87 11.91 -7.60
N LYS A 405 -26.98 12.55 -7.19
CA LYS A 405 -27.76 13.45 -8.04
C LYS A 405 -26.94 14.65 -8.52
N LEU A 406 -26.18 15.28 -7.63
CA LEU A 406 -25.34 16.44 -7.96
C LEU A 406 -24.21 16.06 -8.93
N LYS A 407 -23.56 14.91 -8.71
CA LYS A 407 -22.53 14.38 -9.59
C LYS A 407 -23.08 14.07 -10.99
N ASP A 408 -24.25 13.43 -11.06
CA ASP A 408 -24.91 13.13 -12.34
C ASP A 408 -25.31 14.40 -13.09
N PHE A 409 -25.79 15.41 -12.37
CA PHE A 409 -26.11 16.72 -12.93
C PHE A 409 -24.87 17.40 -13.52
N ILE A 410 -23.78 17.50 -12.77
CA ILE A 410 -22.52 18.11 -13.22
C ILE A 410 -21.93 17.37 -14.43
N ASN A 411 -22.00 16.04 -14.43
CA ASN A 411 -21.55 15.23 -15.57
C ASN A 411 -22.35 15.52 -16.85
N LYS A 412 -23.67 15.77 -16.73
CA LYS A 412 -24.50 16.15 -17.88
C LYS A 412 -24.11 17.52 -18.42
N LEU A 413 -23.90 18.50 -17.53
CA LEU A 413 -23.43 19.83 -17.91
C LEU A 413 -22.07 19.79 -18.62
N SER A 414 -21.10 19.08 -18.04
CA SER A 414 -19.75 18.98 -18.63
C SER A 414 -19.76 18.32 -20.03
N ARG A 415 -20.63 17.33 -20.25
CA ARG A 415 -20.80 16.73 -21.58
C ARG A 415 -21.36 17.72 -22.59
N GLN A 416 -22.31 18.55 -22.18
CA GLN A 416 -22.93 19.53 -23.05
C GLN A 416 -21.93 20.62 -23.45
N VAL A 417 -21.14 21.14 -22.50
CA VAL A 417 -20.02 22.07 -22.77
C VAL A 417 -19.06 21.51 -23.82
N ASN A 418 -18.63 20.26 -23.68
CA ASN A 418 -17.72 19.62 -24.64
C ASN A 418 -18.33 19.51 -26.05
N ILE A 419 -19.64 19.24 -26.14
CA ILE A 419 -20.35 19.18 -27.42
C ILE A 419 -20.41 20.57 -28.07
N ASP A 420 -20.70 21.60 -27.28
CA ASP A 420 -20.81 22.96 -27.78
C ASP A 420 -19.46 23.51 -28.26
N GLU A 421 -18.37 23.22 -27.55
CA GLU A 421 -17.00 23.54 -27.98
C GLU A 421 -16.62 22.82 -29.31
N GLU A 422 -17.02 21.56 -29.47
CA GLU A 422 -16.77 20.80 -30.70
C GLU A 422 -17.56 21.37 -31.89
N ILE A 423 -18.81 21.78 -31.65
CA ILE A 423 -19.65 22.44 -32.66
C ILE A 423 -19.05 23.79 -33.03
N GLU A 424 -18.65 24.61 -32.06
CA GLU A 424 -18.06 25.93 -32.30
C GLU A 424 -16.79 25.79 -33.16
N LYS A 425 -15.94 24.81 -32.86
CA LYS A 425 -14.75 24.51 -33.67
C LYS A 425 -15.11 24.14 -35.11
N LYS A 426 -16.09 23.25 -35.32
CA LYS A 426 -16.56 22.86 -36.67
C LYS A 426 -17.15 24.05 -37.43
N VAL A 427 -17.89 24.93 -36.76
CA VAL A 427 -18.46 26.14 -37.36
C VAL A 427 -17.35 27.11 -37.77
N LYS A 428 -16.35 27.36 -36.91
CA LYS A 428 -15.19 28.21 -37.24
C LYS A 428 -14.41 27.65 -38.43
N GLU A 429 -14.17 26.35 -38.48
CA GLU A 429 -13.53 25.69 -39.63
C GLU A 429 -14.37 25.86 -40.90
N ARG A 430 -15.70 25.73 -40.80
CA ARG A 430 -16.60 25.91 -41.94
C ARG A 430 -16.66 27.34 -42.44
N ILE A 431 -16.67 28.32 -41.55
CA ILE A 431 -16.61 29.76 -41.90
C ILE A 431 -15.31 30.03 -42.66
N LYS A 432 -14.17 29.57 -42.13
CA LYS A 432 -12.87 29.73 -42.79
C LYS A 432 -12.85 29.12 -44.19
N GLN A 433 -13.42 27.92 -44.38
CA GLN A 433 -13.56 27.31 -45.70
C GLN A 433 -14.43 28.14 -46.66
N ILE A 434 -15.52 28.73 -46.16
CA ILE A 434 -16.41 29.58 -46.96
C ILE A 434 -15.67 30.87 -47.37
N GLU A 435 -14.92 31.48 -46.47
CA GLU A 435 -14.09 32.67 -46.74
C GLU A 435 -13.02 32.38 -47.80
N GLU A 436 -12.27 31.28 -47.65
CA GLU A 436 -11.26 30.87 -48.64
C GLU A 436 -11.89 30.60 -50.02
N ASN A 437 -13.07 29.99 -50.07
CA ASN A 437 -13.80 29.76 -51.31
C ASN A 437 -14.34 31.05 -51.93
N ALA A 438 -14.76 32.02 -51.11
CA ALA A 438 -15.22 33.32 -51.57
C ALA A 438 -14.07 34.10 -52.24
N ILE A 439 -12.90 34.12 -51.60
CA ILE A 439 -11.69 34.75 -52.14
C ILE A 439 -11.30 34.14 -53.49
N LYS A 440 -11.25 32.79 -53.58
CA LYS A 440 -10.94 32.10 -54.86
C LYS A 440 -11.92 32.46 -55.97
N LYS A 441 -13.22 32.48 -55.67
CA LYS A 441 -14.23 32.88 -56.65
C LYS A 441 -14.09 34.33 -57.08
N GLU A 442 -13.74 35.23 -56.16
CA GLU A 442 -13.49 36.63 -56.47
C GLU A 442 -12.29 36.79 -57.42
N GLU A 443 -11.21 36.04 -57.19
CA GLU A 443 -10.04 35.98 -58.08
C GLU A 443 -10.41 35.45 -59.47
N GLU A 444 -11.17 34.35 -59.56
CA GLU A 444 -11.67 33.82 -60.83
C GLU A 444 -12.52 34.85 -61.60
N PHE A 445 -13.40 35.57 -60.91
CA PHE A 445 -14.20 36.62 -61.54
C PHE A 445 -13.34 37.78 -62.03
N ARG A 446 -12.34 38.19 -61.24
CA ARG A 446 -11.40 39.24 -61.63
C ARG A 446 -10.60 38.86 -62.88
N GLU A 447 -10.16 37.61 -62.99
CA GLU A 447 -9.49 37.12 -64.19
C GLU A 447 -10.41 37.11 -65.40
N LYS A 448 -11.66 36.66 -65.25
CA LYS A 448 -12.66 36.70 -66.34
C LYS A 448 -12.95 38.12 -66.80
N ILE A 449 -13.05 39.08 -65.87
CA ILE A 449 -13.23 40.50 -66.21
C ILE A 449 -12.05 41.00 -67.04
N LYS A 450 -10.80 40.74 -66.61
CA LYS A 450 -9.61 41.12 -67.38
C LYS A 450 -9.60 40.53 -68.79
N GLN A 451 -9.99 39.26 -68.93
CA GLN A 451 -10.11 38.62 -70.25
C GLN A 451 -11.15 39.34 -71.12
N LYS A 452 -12.31 39.69 -70.57
CA LYS A 452 -13.34 40.44 -71.29
C LYS A 452 -12.91 41.87 -71.64
N GLU A 453 -12.16 42.55 -70.78
CA GLU A 453 -11.59 43.87 -71.09
C GLU A 453 -10.62 43.81 -72.28
N ILE A 454 -9.81 42.73 -72.37
CA ILE A 454 -8.92 42.49 -73.51
C ILE A 454 -9.75 42.26 -74.78
N GLU A 455 -10.78 41.41 -74.74
CA GLU A 455 -11.68 41.18 -75.89
C GLU A 455 -12.35 42.48 -76.36
N ILE A 456 -12.88 43.28 -75.43
CA ILE A 456 -13.51 44.58 -75.74
C ILE A 456 -12.51 45.51 -76.43
N SER A 457 -11.27 45.57 -75.94
CA SER A 457 -10.21 46.40 -76.54
C SER A 457 -9.87 45.95 -77.96
N GLN A 458 -9.85 44.65 -78.22
CA GLN A 458 -9.65 44.09 -79.57
C GLN A 458 -10.81 44.45 -80.51
N PHE A 459 -12.05 44.32 -80.05
CA PHE A 459 -13.22 44.71 -80.84
C PHE A 459 -13.24 46.22 -81.14
N GLN A 460 -12.85 47.08 -80.19
CA GLN A 460 -12.73 48.52 -80.42
C GLN A 460 -11.68 48.86 -81.49
N ALA A 461 -10.55 48.14 -81.49
CA ALA A 461 -9.52 48.30 -82.52
C ALA A 461 -10.05 47.91 -83.91
N GLN A 462 -10.78 46.79 -84.02
CA GLN A 462 -11.41 46.35 -85.26
C GLN A 462 -12.43 47.36 -85.78
N VAL A 463 -13.34 47.84 -84.91
CA VAL A 463 -14.33 48.87 -85.29
C VAL A 463 -13.64 50.13 -85.80
N THR A 464 -12.53 50.54 -85.19
CA THR A 464 -11.75 51.71 -85.63
C THR A 464 -11.12 51.48 -87.01
N GLN A 465 -10.59 50.29 -87.26
CA GLN A 465 -10.01 49.90 -88.54
C GLN A 465 -11.08 49.86 -89.64
N GLU A 466 -12.20 49.19 -89.41
CA GLU A 466 -13.33 49.15 -90.35
C GLU A 466 -13.90 50.53 -90.63
N ALA A 467 -14.02 51.40 -89.61
CA ALA A 467 -14.46 52.78 -89.79
C ALA A 467 -13.49 53.58 -90.68
N ALA A 468 -12.18 53.34 -90.56
CA ALA A 468 -11.17 53.94 -91.43
C ALA A 468 -11.26 53.43 -92.87
N GLU A 469 -11.47 52.13 -93.06
CA GLU A 469 -11.71 51.50 -94.38
C GLU A 469 -12.96 52.05 -95.05
N ILE A 470 -14.08 52.12 -94.31
CA ILE A 470 -15.33 52.72 -94.80
C ILE A 470 -15.09 54.17 -95.23
N LYS A 471 -14.30 54.94 -94.48
CA LYS A 471 -13.95 56.31 -94.83
C LYS A 471 -13.14 56.38 -96.13
N GLN A 472 -12.12 55.54 -96.27
CA GLN A 472 -11.33 55.45 -97.51
C GLN A 472 -12.19 55.08 -98.71
N LEU A 473 -13.04 54.05 -98.59
CA LEU A 473 -13.97 53.65 -99.64
C LEU A 473 -14.97 54.76 -99.98
N LYS A 474 -15.47 55.51 -98.98
CA LYS A 474 -16.33 56.68 -99.22
C LYS A 474 -15.60 57.78 -99.99
N ASP A 475 -14.35 58.06 -99.66
CA ASP A 475 -13.52 59.06 -100.35
C ASP A 475 -13.22 58.61 -101.79
N GLU A 476 -12.95 57.32 -102.02
CA GLU A 476 -12.76 56.73 -103.35
C GLU A 476 -14.04 56.79 -104.20
N VAL A 477 -15.19 56.41 -103.64
CA VAL A 477 -16.50 56.56 -104.29
C VAL A 477 -16.77 58.03 -104.65
N ARG A 478 -16.39 58.97 -103.78
CA ARG A 478 -16.55 60.41 -104.03
C ARG A 478 -15.65 60.88 -105.17
N GLN A 479 -14.41 60.40 -105.27
CA GLN A 479 -13.52 60.68 -106.39
C GLN A 479 -14.08 60.13 -107.71
N LEU A 480 -14.58 58.88 -107.72
CA LEU A 480 -15.23 58.26 -108.88
C LEU A 480 -16.51 58.99 -109.32
N ARG A 481 -17.25 59.58 -108.36
CA ARG A 481 -18.39 60.47 -108.68
C ARG A 481 -17.96 61.86 -109.18
N GLY A 482 -16.82 62.37 -108.71
CA GLY A 482 -16.25 63.63 -109.19
C GLY A 482 -15.73 63.56 -110.63
N THR A 483 -15.28 62.38 -111.07
CA THR A 483 -14.89 62.12 -112.47
C THR A 483 -16.08 61.84 -113.38
N THR A 484 -17.28 61.65 -112.82
CA THR A 484 -18.54 61.54 -113.55
C THR A 484 -19.40 62.80 -113.32
N SER A 485 -18.91 63.94 -113.84
CA SER A 485 -19.73 65.12 -114.11
C SER A 485 -19.68 65.48 -115.60
N PRO A 486 -20.81 65.98 -116.16
CA PRO A 486 -21.35 65.45 -117.41
C PRO A 486 -21.15 66.44 -118.58
N SER A 487 -20.57 65.96 -119.68
CA SER A 487 -20.72 66.59 -120.99
C SER A 487 -22.07 66.20 -121.59
N SER A 488 -23.14 66.82 -121.12
CA SER A 488 -24.41 66.83 -121.87
C SER A 488 -25.08 68.19 -121.68
N ARG A 489 -24.78 69.08 -122.63
CA ARG A 489 -25.53 70.32 -122.81
C ARG A 489 -26.81 69.98 -123.57
N SER A 490 -27.94 70.25 -122.92
CA SER A 490 -29.27 70.55 -123.48
C SER A 490 -30.01 69.38 -124.19
N THR A 491 -31.25 69.03 -123.86
CA THR A 491 -32.40 69.95 -123.87
C THR A 491 -33.60 69.37 -123.10
N ARG A 492 -34.05 70.11 -122.09
CA ARG A 492 -35.44 70.36 -121.64
C ARG A 492 -36.55 69.38 -122.07
N VAL A 493 -37.17 68.67 -121.12
CA VAL A 493 -38.64 68.49 -120.99
C VAL A 493 -38.98 68.34 -119.50
N SER A 494 -40.12 68.91 -119.12
CA SER A 494 -40.59 69.15 -117.76
C SER A 494 -41.90 68.42 -117.45
N TRP A 495 -42.04 68.00 -116.18
CA TRP A 495 -43.26 67.60 -115.43
C TRP A 495 -43.94 66.25 -115.76
N PRO A 496 -44.82 65.68 -114.89
CA PRO A 496 -45.15 66.00 -113.48
C PRO A 496 -45.14 64.80 -112.50
N SER A 497 -45.14 65.17 -111.21
CA SER A 497 -45.76 64.56 -110.01
C SER A 497 -46.53 63.24 -110.15
N TYR A 498 -46.34 62.32 -109.18
CA TYR A 498 -47.40 61.79 -108.30
C TYR A 498 -46.95 60.60 -107.40
N ILE A 499 -47.57 60.55 -106.20
CA ILE A 499 -48.05 59.33 -105.46
C ILE A 499 -46.95 58.42 -104.87
N SER A 500 -46.69 58.42 -103.56
CA SER A 500 -47.50 57.96 -102.40
C SER A 500 -47.49 56.45 -102.15
N GLN A 501 -47.58 56.12 -100.86
CA GLN A 501 -47.87 54.83 -100.21
C GLN A 501 -46.63 53.98 -99.88
N SER A 502 -46.22 53.87 -98.61
CA SER A 502 -46.85 53.24 -97.43
C SER A 502 -46.84 51.71 -97.51
N GLY A 503 -46.16 51.11 -96.55
CA GLY A 503 -46.08 49.69 -96.22
C GLY A 503 -45.14 49.54 -95.04
#